data_AF-A0A087UTV2-F1
#
_entry.id   AF-A0A087UTV2-F1
#
_cell.length_a   1.000
_cell.length_b   1.000
_cell.length_c   1.000
_cell.angle_alpha   90.00
_cell.angle_beta   90.00
_cell.angle_gamma   90.00
#
_symmetry.space_group_name_H-M   'P 1'
#
loop_
_entity.id
_entity.type
_entity.pdbx_description
1 polymer ?
#
loop_
_entity_poly.entity_id
_entity_poly.type
_entity_poly.pdbx_seq_one_letter_code
_entity_poly.pdbx_strand_id
1 'polypeptide(L)'
;MSSSAGLDTGAVVNHMSVDAFNMMMVFSMGHYLWAVPFKIILLLILLYVQLGYSALIGSATVIFLVPIQYYICTLLSRIQEKALDVSDERLKKTTELLQGIKLLKLYGWEKTYANLVKKIRDKELKILRSDAICVAFNTF
;
A
#
# COMPACT_ATOMS: atom_id res chain seq x y z
N MET A 1 16.15 25.32 -28.62
CA MET A 1 17.51 24.79 -28.39
C MET A 1 18.05 25.45 -27.14
N SER A 2 18.33 24.82 -26.01
CA SER A 2 18.44 23.42 -25.62
C SER A 2 17.82 23.30 -24.24
N SER A 3 16.71 22.56 -24.12
CA SER A 3 16.19 22.07 -22.84
C SER A 3 17.25 21.11 -22.30
N SER A 4 18.14 21.64 -21.46
CA SER A 4 19.16 20.84 -20.81
C SER A 4 18.46 19.68 -20.12
N ALA A 5 18.90 18.46 -20.45
CA ALA A 5 18.65 17.23 -19.71
C ALA A 5 19.29 17.29 -18.31
N GLY A 6 19.00 18.35 -17.57
CA GLY A 6 19.36 18.56 -16.18
C GLY A 6 18.19 18.10 -15.33
N LEU A 7 18.49 17.21 -14.39
CA LEU A 7 17.56 16.63 -13.43
C LEU A 7 16.55 17.67 -12.93
N ASP A 8 15.25 17.36 -13.07
CA ASP A 8 14.18 18.19 -12.53
C ASP A 8 14.39 18.40 -11.03
N THR A 9 14.42 19.65 -10.57
CA THR A 9 14.67 19.98 -9.15
C THR A 9 13.68 19.27 -8.22
N GLY A 10 12.44 19.05 -8.69
CA GLY A 10 11.44 18.25 -7.99
C GLY A 10 11.85 16.78 -7.84
N ALA A 11 12.35 16.16 -8.91
CA ALA A 11 12.91 14.81 -8.84
C ALA A 11 14.10 14.71 -7.88
N VAL A 12 15.01 15.69 -7.87
CA VAL A 12 16.15 15.72 -6.93
C VAL A 12 15.68 15.78 -5.47
N VAL A 13 14.70 16.63 -5.16
CA VAL A 13 14.14 16.74 -3.80
C VAL A 13 13.40 15.46 -3.39
N ASN A 14 12.69 14.83 -4.33
CA ASN A 14 12.02 13.55 -4.08
C ASN A 14 13.05 12.44 -3.78
N HIS A 15 14.12 12.33 -4.58
CA HIS A 15 15.21 11.40 -4.31
C HIS A 15 15.87 11.66 -2.95
N MET A 16 16.15 12.92 -2.60
CA MET A 16 16.77 13.27 -1.33
C MET A 16 15.91 12.97 -0.10
N SER A 17 14.58 13.04 -0.22
CA SER A 17 13.67 12.86 0.91
C SER A 17 13.12 11.43 0.99
N VAL A 18 12.56 10.91 -0.10
CA VAL A 18 11.92 9.59 -0.14
C VAL A 18 12.95 8.47 -0.20
N ASP A 19 13.96 8.56 -1.06
CA ASP A 19 14.91 7.46 -1.21
C ASP A 19 15.87 7.37 -0.01
N ALA A 20 16.28 8.51 0.56
CA ALA A 20 17.08 8.52 1.79
C ALA A 20 16.31 7.86 2.95
N PHE A 21 15.01 8.13 3.07
CA PHE A 21 14.16 7.48 4.07
C PHE A 21 14.02 5.98 3.80
N ASN A 22 13.78 5.58 2.55
CA ASN A 22 13.70 4.17 2.16
C ASN A 22 15.01 3.43 2.47
N MET A 23 16.17 4.05 2.21
CA MET A 23 17.47 3.47 2.49
C MET A 23 17.69 3.28 4.00
N MET A 24 17.32 4.28 4.82
CA MET A 24 17.33 4.15 6.27
C MET A 24 16.46 2.98 6.75
N MET A 25 15.26 2.83 6.18
CA MET A 25 14.36 1.72 6.50
C MET A 25 14.96 0.36 6.12
N VAL A 26 15.65 0.25 4.97
CA VAL A 26 16.35 -0.98 4.56
C VAL A 26 17.44 -1.34 5.56
N PHE A 27 18.24 -0.39 6.04
CA PHE A 27 19.25 -0.68 7.07
C PHE A 27 18.60 -1.05 8.41
N SER A 28 17.51 -0.38 8.78
CA SER A 28 16.81 -0.67 10.03
C SER A 28 16.10 -2.02 10.02
N MET A 29 15.57 -2.47 8.87
CA MET A 29 14.73 -3.67 8.78
C MET A 29 15.45 -4.85 8.11
N GLY A 30 16.51 -4.61 7.34
CA GLY A 30 17.18 -5.63 6.52
C GLY A 30 17.75 -6.78 7.33
N HIS A 31 18.13 -6.54 8.59
CA HIS A 31 18.61 -7.60 9.49
C HIS A 31 17.55 -8.66 9.79
N TYR A 32 16.25 -8.31 9.71
CA TYR A 32 15.18 -9.28 9.91
C TYR A 32 15.11 -10.35 8.81
N LEU A 33 15.65 -10.09 7.61
CA LEU A 33 15.64 -11.05 6.50
C LEU A 33 16.34 -12.36 6.85
N TRP A 34 17.45 -12.30 7.59
CA TRP A 34 18.19 -13.48 8.03
C TRP A 34 17.89 -13.86 9.49
N ALA A 35 17.58 -12.89 10.34
CA ALA A 35 17.26 -13.15 11.75
C ALA A 35 15.93 -13.89 11.94
N VAL A 36 14.90 -13.62 11.13
CA VAL A 36 13.59 -14.27 11.25
C VAL A 36 13.65 -15.77 10.90
N PRO A 37 14.24 -16.20 9.76
CA PRO A 37 14.42 -17.62 9.48
C PRO A 37 15.21 -18.34 10.57
N PHE A 38 16.30 -17.73 11.04
CA PHE A 38 17.11 -18.29 12.12
C PHE A 38 16.29 -18.46 13.41
N LYS A 39 15.50 -17.45 13.79
CA LYS A 39 14.63 -17.48 14.96
C LYS A 39 13.56 -18.58 14.86
N ILE A 40 12.96 -18.78 13.69
CA ILE A 40 11.97 -19.85 13.46
C ILE A 40 12.60 -21.23 13.66
N ILE A 41 13.77 -21.48 13.06
CA ILE A 41 14.47 -22.76 13.20
C ILE A 41 14.82 -23.04 14.66
N LEU A 42 15.37 -22.05 15.36
CA LEU A 42 15.73 -22.18 16.78
C LEU A 42 14.49 -22.48 17.64
N LEU A 43 13.38 -21.79 17.40
CA LEU A 43 12.12 -22.04 18.10
C LEU A 43 11.59 -23.45 17.84
N LEU A 44 11.63 -23.95 16.61
CA LEU A 44 11.18 -25.30 16.27
C LEU A 44 12.01 -26.37 16.98
N ILE A 45 13.34 -26.22 17.03
CA ILE A 45 14.23 -27.13 17.75
C ILE A 45 13.88 -27.14 19.24
N LEU A 46 13.71 -25.95 19.85
CA LEU A 46 13.40 -25.82 21.26
C LEU A 46 12.03 -26.44 21.59
N LEU A 47 11.03 -26.22 20.74
CA LEU A 47 9.69 -26.80 20.90
C LEU A 47 9.73 -28.33 20.82
N TYR A 48 10.51 -28.89 19.89
CA TYR A 48 10.68 -30.33 19.75
C TYR A 48 11.36 -30.96 20.97
N VAL A 49 12.40 -30.32 21.52
CA VAL A 49 13.07 -30.80 22.74
C VAL A 49 12.13 -30.77 23.95
N GLN A 50 11.27 -29.76 24.06
CA GLN A 50 10.40 -29.56 25.22
C GLN A 50 9.12 -30.42 25.19
N LEU A 51 8.46 -30.56 24.03
CA LEU A 51 7.16 -31.26 23.89
C LEU A 51 7.22 -32.56 23.07
N GLY A 52 8.38 -32.91 22.50
CA GLY A 52 8.55 -34.09 21.66
C GLY A 52 7.69 -34.04 20.39
N TYR A 53 7.11 -35.18 19.99
CA TYR A 53 6.31 -35.31 18.76
C TYR A 53 5.04 -34.45 18.72
N SER A 54 4.50 -34.04 19.88
CA SER A 54 3.31 -33.17 19.95
C SER A 54 3.57 -31.78 19.30
N ALA A 55 4.81 -31.29 19.40
CA ALA A 55 5.23 -30.02 18.79
C ALA A 55 5.12 -30.00 17.26
N LEU A 56 5.27 -31.16 16.61
CA LEU A 56 5.25 -31.26 15.15
C LEU A 56 3.85 -30.96 14.60
N ILE A 57 2.79 -31.35 15.32
CA ILE A 57 1.41 -31.08 14.91
C ILE A 57 1.13 -29.58 14.98
N GLY A 58 1.52 -28.91 16.07
CA GLY A 58 1.37 -27.46 16.21
C GLY A 58 2.15 -26.68 15.13
N SER A 59 3.37 -27.13 14.85
CA SER A 59 4.23 -26.53 13.81
C SER A 59 3.64 -26.70 12.41
N ALA A 60 3.09 -27.88 12.10
CA ALA A 60 2.43 -28.15 10.82
C ALA A 60 1.20 -27.24 10.60
N THR A 61 0.40 -27.01 11.63
CA THR A 61 -0.75 -26.09 11.57
C THR A 61 -0.31 -24.66 11.26
N VAL A 62 0.77 -24.18 11.89
CA VAL A 62 1.32 -22.84 11.61
C VAL A 62 1.82 -22.73 10.18
N ILE A 63 2.55 -23.74 9.69
CA ILE A 63 3.03 -23.78 8.29
C ILE A 63 1.85 -23.75 7.32
N PHE A 64 0.74 -24.41 7.65
CA PHE A 64 -0.48 -24.39 6.83
C PHE A 64 -1.20 -23.02 6.83
N LEU A 65 -1.08 -22.24 7.91
CA LEU A 65 -1.61 -20.88 7.99
C LEU A 65 -0.81 -19.86 7.16
N VAL A 66 0.50 -20.07 6.97
CA VAL A 66 1.37 -19.18 6.17
C VAL A 66 0.84 -18.91 4.75
N PRO A 67 0.48 -19.91 3.92
CA PRO A 67 -0.04 -19.65 2.57
C PRO A 67 -1.39 -18.94 2.58
N ILE A 68 -2.25 -19.19 3.58
CA ILE A 68 -3.53 -18.48 3.75
C ILE A 68 -3.26 -17.00 4.04
N GLN A 69 -2.35 -16.71 4.97
CA GLN A 69 -1.94 -15.35 5.29
C GLN A 69 -1.36 -14.63 4.06
N TYR A 70 -0.49 -15.32 3.31
CA TYR A 70 0.08 -14.78 2.08
C TYR A 70 -1.01 -14.41 1.06
N TYR A 71 -2.01 -15.29 0.85
CA TYR A 71 -3.11 -15.00 -0.06
C TYR A 71 -3.90 -13.75 0.38
N ILE A 72 -4.22 -13.63 1.67
CA ILE A 72 -4.92 -12.45 2.21
C ILE A 72 -4.09 -11.18 1.98
N CYS A 73 -2.78 -11.20 2.26
CA CYS A 73 -1.90 -10.08 1.99
C CYS A 73 -1.88 -9.69 0.50
N THR A 74 -1.81 -10.66 -0.42
CA THR A 74 -1.85 -10.35 -1.86
C THR A 74 -3.19 -9.75 -2.30
N LEU A 75 -4.30 -10.16 -1.68
CA LEU A 75 -5.61 -9.57 -1.94
C LEU A 75 -5.67 -8.13 -1.44
N LEU A 76 -5.17 -7.86 -0.22
CA LEU A 76 -5.06 -6.52 0.34
C LEU A 76 -4.22 -5.60 -0.56
N SER A 77 -3.05 -6.05 -1.00
CA SER A 77 -2.20 -5.27 -1.91
C SER A 77 -2.92 -4.91 -3.21
N ARG A 78 -3.71 -5.82 -3.80
CA ARG A 78 -4.51 -5.54 -5.00
C ARG A 78 -5.66 -4.55 -4.75
N ILE A 79 -6.27 -4.57 -3.56
CA ILE A 79 -7.30 -3.60 -3.20
C ILE A 79 -6.67 -2.22 -3.01
N GLN A 80 -5.51 -2.16 -2.34
CA GLN A 80 -4.76 -0.94 -2.13
C GLN A 80 -4.30 -0.32 -3.45
N GLU A 81 -3.79 -1.11 -4.38
CA GLU A 81 -3.42 -0.67 -5.74
C GLU A 81 -4.61 0.00 -6.45
N LYS A 82 -5.78 -0.66 -6.45
CA LYS A 82 -7.01 -0.08 -7.02
C LYS A 82 -7.45 1.20 -6.32
N ALA A 83 -7.24 1.30 -5.01
CA ALA A 83 -7.57 2.52 -4.27
C ALA A 83 -6.68 3.69 -4.70
N LEU A 84 -5.38 3.43 -4.92
CA LEU A 84 -4.42 4.42 -5.42
C LEU A 84 -4.79 4.90 -6.82
N ASP A 85 -5.10 3.97 -7.75
CA ASP A 85 -5.50 4.32 -9.11
C ASP A 85 -6.70 5.28 -9.16
N VAL A 86 -7.74 5.02 -8.34
CA VAL A 86 -8.93 5.86 -8.29
C VAL A 86 -8.64 7.20 -7.61
N SER A 87 -7.74 7.23 -6.61
CA SER A 87 -7.34 8.49 -5.98
C SER A 87 -6.54 9.37 -6.95
N ASP A 88 -5.67 8.78 -7.76
CA ASP A 88 -4.93 9.47 -8.83
C ASP A 88 -5.87 10.01 -9.91
N GLU A 89 -6.88 9.24 -10.32
CA GLU A 89 -7.93 9.71 -11.24
C GLU A 89 -8.64 10.95 -10.66
N ARG A 90 -9.03 10.90 -9.38
CA ARG A 90 -9.68 12.02 -8.68
C ARG A 90 -8.78 13.26 -8.63
N LEU A 91 -7.50 13.08 -8.28
CA LEU A 91 -6.53 14.17 -8.20
C LEU A 91 -6.29 14.81 -9.57
N LYS A 92 -6.12 14.00 -10.60
CA LYS A 92 -5.96 14.47 -11.98
C LYS A 92 -7.18 15.27 -12.42
N LYS A 93 -8.39 14.74 -12.25
CA LYS A 93 -9.63 15.42 -12.62
C LYS A 93 -9.82 16.72 -11.85
N THR A 94 -9.56 16.73 -10.55
CA THR A 94 -9.66 17.95 -9.75
C THR A 94 -8.67 19.02 -10.23
N THR A 95 -7.46 18.61 -10.59
CA THR A 95 -6.42 19.51 -11.13
C THR A 95 -6.84 20.12 -12.47
N GLU A 96 -7.35 19.31 -13.41
CA GLU A 96 -7.90 19.77 -14.69
C GLU A 96 -9.01 20.82 -14.49
N LEU A 97 -9.89 20.61 -13.52
CA LEU A 97 -10.98 21.54 -13.21
C LEU A 97 -10.50 22.87 -12.63
N LEU A 98 -9.51 22.82 -11.73
CA LEU A 98 -8.94 24.02 -11.13
C LEU A 98 -8.20 24.87 -12.18
N GLN A 99 -7.50 24.23 -13.13
CA GLN A 99 -6.88 24.92 -14.26
C GLN A 99 -7.91 25.65 -15.14
N GLY A 100 -9.10 25.07 -15.32
CA GLY A 100 -10.20 25.62 -16.14
C GLY A 100 -11.24 26.47 -15.39
N ILE A 101 -11.00 26.87 -14.13
CA ILE A 101 -12.05 27.36 -13.22
C ILE A 101 -12.81 28.61 -13.72
N LYS A 102 -12.14 29.51 -14.44
CA LYS A 102 -12.77 30.74 -14.98
C LYS A 102 -13.88 30.41 -15.98
N LEU A 103 -13.67 29.39 -16.81
CA LEU A 103 -14.64 28.95 -17.81
C LEU A 103 -15.86 28.30 -17.15
N LEU A 104 -15.64 27.47 -16.13
CA LEU A 104 -16.70 26.83 -15.37
C LEU A 104 -17.62 27.85 -14.71
N LYS A 105 -17.05 28.94 -14.17
CA LYS A 105 -17.81 30.05 -13.59
C LYS A 105 -18.62 30.81 -14.63
N LEU A 106 -18.03 31.09 -15.79
CA LEU A 106 -18.71 31.81 -16.87
C LEU A 106 -19.97 31.09 -17.37
N TYR A 107 -19.91 29.75 -17.47
CA TYR A 107 -21.04 28.93 -17.92
C TYR A 107 -21.95 28.41 -16.78
N GLY A 108 -21.63 28.70 -15.52
CA GLY A 108 -22.39 28.19 -14.37
C GLY A 108 -22.35 26.67 -14.19
N TRP A 109 -21.29 25.99 -14.69
CA TRP A 109 -21.17 24.51 -14.68
C TRP A 109 -20.57 23.92 -13.40
N GLU A 110 -20.31 24.74 -12.38
CA GLU A 110 -19.66 24.32 -11.14
C GLU A 110 -20.33 23.11 -10.49
N LYS A 111 -21.66 23.11 -10.38
CA LYS A 111 -22.43 22.00 -9.77
C LYS A 111 -22.32 20.71 -10.57
N THR A 112 -22.35 20.79 -11.89
CA THR A 112 -22.24 19.63 -12.79
C THR A 112 -20.89 18.95 -12.62
N TYR A 113 -19.81 19.73 -12.59
CA TYR A 113 -18.46 19.20 -12.39
C TYR A 113 -18.19 18.72 -10.97
N ALA A 114 -18.73 19.40 -9.95
CA ALA A 114 -18.68 18.92 -8.58
C ALA A 114 -19.34 17.53 -8.45
N ASN A 115 -20.47 17.32 -9.11
CA ASN A 115 -21.13 16.02 -9.14
C ASN A 115 -20.28 14.94 -9.86
N LEU A 116 -19.52 15.29 -10.90
CA LEU A 116 -18.60 14.36 -11.56
C LEU A 116 -17.49 13.90 -10.61
N VAL A 117 -16.84 14.82 -9.91
CA VAL A 117 -15.81 14.48 -8.90
C VAL A 117 -16.40 13.66 -7.76
N LYS A 118 -17.63 14.00 -7.32
CA LYS A 118 -18.33 13.24 -6.28
C LYS A 118 -18.56 11.78 -6.69
N LYS A 119 -18.95 11.51 -7.95
CA LYS A 119 -19.09 10.13 -8.45
C LYS A 119 -17.79 9.34 -8.37
N ILE A 120 -16.63 9.97 -8.64
CA ILE A 120 -15.31 9.33 -8.51
C ILE A 120 -15.02 9.06 -7.02
N ARG A 121 -15.30 10.04 -6.15
CA ARG A 121 -15.15 9.89 -4.70
C ARG A 121 -16.02 8.76 -4.12
N ASP A 122 -17.24 8.59 -4.61
CA ASP A 122 -18.12 7.51 -4.16
C ASP A 122 -17.57 6.13 -4.56
N LYS A 123 -16.88 6.01 -5.71
CA LYS A 123 -16.16 4.78 -6.09
C LYS A 123 -14.95 4.54 -5.18
N GLU A 124 -14.15 5.58 -4.93
CA GLU A 124 -12.99 5.52 -4.03
C GLU A 124 -13.40 5.04 -2.62
N LEU A 125 -14.47 5.60 -2.06
CA LEU A 125 -14.99 5.24 -0.74
C LEU A 125 -15.47 3.79 -0.66
N LYS A 126 -16.03 3.23 -1.74
CA LYS A 126 -16.42 1.81 -1.78
C LYS A 126 -15.20 0.89 -1.71
N ILE A 127 -14.12 1.24 -2.42
CA ILE A 127 -12.87 0.46 -2.39
C ILE A 127 -12.24 0.57 -1.00
N LEU A 128 -12.12 1.78 -0.45
CA LEU A 128 -11.58 2.00 0.88
C LEU A 128 -12.38 1.29 1.98
N ARG A 129 -13.70 1.19 1.83
CA ARG A 129 -14.53 0.42 2.77
C ARG A 129 -14.24 -1.08 2.69
N SER A 130 -14.07 -1.62 1.48
CA SER A 130 -13.69 -3.03 1.30
C SER A 130 -12.30 -3.31 1.87
N ASP A 131 -11.37 -2.38 1.67
CA ASP A 131 -10.02 -2.43 2.23
C ASP A 131 -10.06 -2.47 3.77
N ALA A 132 -10.75 -1.52 4.38
CA ALA A 132 -10.88 -1.43 5.84
C ALA A 132 -11.50 -2.69 6.45
N ILE A 133 -12.50 -3.29 5.82
CA ILE A 133 -13.09 -4.57 6.27
C ILE A 133 -12.07 -5.71 6.18
N CYS A 134 -11.30 -5.78 5.09
CA CYS A 134 -10.30 -6.82 4.90
C CYS A 134 -9.14 -6.68 5.89
N VAL A 135 -8.68 -5.44 6.16
CA VAL A 135 -7.67 -5.15 7.18
C VAL A 135 -8.18 -5.50 8.57
N ALA A 136 -9.43 -5.15 8.90
CA ALA A 136 -10.04 -5.50 10.17
C ALA A 136 -10.07 -7.01 10.39
N PHE A 137 -10.40 -7.79 9.35
CA PHE A 137 -10.36 -9.25 9.40
C PHE A 137 -8.93 -9.82 9.48
N ASN A 138 -7.94 -9.16 8.88
CA ASN A 138 -6.55 -9.63 8.95
C ASN A 138 -5.89 -9.37 10.30
N THR A 139 -6.33 -8.31 11.00
CA THR A 139 -5.74 -7.88 12.28
C THR A 139 -6.35 -8.60 13.49
N PHE A 140 -7.58 -9.10 13.36
CA PHE A 140 -8.32 -9.80 14.42
C PHE A 140 -8.16 -11.32 14.31
#